data_AF-A0A7C6G351-F1
#
_entry.id   AF-A0A7C6G351-F1
#
_cell.length_a   1.000
_cell.length_b   1.000
_cell.length_c   1.000
_cell.angle_alpha   90.00
_cell.angle_beta   90.00
_cell.angle_gamma   90.00
#
_symmetry.space_group_name_H-M   'P 1'
#
loop_
_entity.id
_entity.type
_entity.pdbx_description
1 polymer ?
#
loop_
_entity_poly.entity_id
_entity_poly.type
_entity_poly.pdbx_seq_one_letter_code
_entity_poly.pdbx_strand_id
1 'polypeptide(L)'
;MKKIIAFVIALMCILSLSITVLATDSSSNSEFVVQGSSLNHVTYENIVALYEHWETNGYPDYVGFVYSTDGSSNNLTVLLVEDDGTAENKIRSMLISDAGLSFGSAKYSYNELLAIADEISSEYLEKNNLFYGLGVGWGGAGDGAPGFGNSGKEPRVVVGVDKSILTEYTKKFEKLYGDRVVVFESEAFVREDLRDVTKDKNTGLSWLLIPMMLLVVAGIILFSIRTRLIPAMQTTKGTIITQSVPVSRKETIAAIKNSEVEPSDKVFNSILRRISENDQ
;
A
#
# COMPACT_ATOMS: atom_id res chain seq x y z
N MET A 1 5.55 2.14 5.35
CA MET A 1 5.03 1.25 6.42
C MET A 1 3.53 1.37 6.70
N LYS A 2 2.91 2.56 6.76
CA LYS A 2 1.44 2.67 6.97
C LYS A 2 0.55 2.14 5.83
N LYS A 3 1.06 2.01 4.60
CA LYS A 3 0.28 1.51 3.45
C LYS A 3 0.27 -0.02 3.29
N ILE A 4 1.23 -0.71 3.88
CA ILE A 4 1.34 -2.18 3.80
C ILE A 4 0.45 -2.84 4.87
N ILE A 5 0.34 -2.21 6.05
CA ILE A 5 -0.54 -2.69 7.13
C ILE A 5 -2.03 -2.58 6.75
N ALA A 6 -2.41 -1.57 5.96
CA ALA A 6 -3.80 -1.44 5.47
C ALA A 6 -4.17 -2.52 4.43
N PHE A 7 -3.21 -2.98 3.62
CA PHE A 7 -3.44 -4.00 2.60
C PHE A 7 -3.59 -5.40 3.21
N VAL A 8 -2.82 -5.71 4.25
CA VAL A 8 -2.89 -7.00 4.96
C VAL A 8 -4.17 -7.11 5.81
N ILE A 9 -4.66 -6.01 6.38
CA ILE A 9 -5.95 -6.01 7.12
C ILE A 9 -7.14 -6.16 6.16
N ALA A 10 -7.09 -5.55 4.96
CA ALA A 10 -8.13 -5.74 3.95
C ALA A 10 -8.18 -7.20 3.43
N LEU A 11 -7.03 -7.84 3.26
CA LEU A 11 -6.93 -9.24 2.82
C LEU A 11 -7.48 -10.22 3.89
N MET A 12 -7.28 -9.92 5.18
CA MET A 12 -7.80 -10.75 6.28
C MET A 12 -9.30 -10.58 6.53
N CYS A 13 -9.90 -9.44 6.17
CA CYS A 13 -11.35 -9.25 6.31
C CYS A 13 -12.16 -10.03 5.25
N ILE A 14 -11.61 -10.24 4.05
CA ILE A 14 -12.28 -10.98 2.97
C ILE A 14 -12.33 -12.49 3.26
N LEU A 15 -11.36 -13.02 4.01
CA LEU A 15 -11.33 -14.42 4.45
C LEU A 15 -12.30 -14.74 5.62
N SER A 16 -12.93 -13.73 6.22
CA SER A 16 -13.78 -13.92 7.42
C SER A 16 -15.30 -13.89 7.16
N LEU A 17 -15.76 -13.77 5.91
CA LEU A 17 -17.20 -13.61 5.61
C LEU A 17 -17.86 -14.74 4.80
N SER A 18 -17.22 -15.90 4.65
CA SER A 18 -17.76 -17.01 3.84
C SER A 18 -18.17 -18.23 4.67
N ILE A 19 -18.74 -18.04 5.87
CA ILE A 19 -19.43 -19.11 6.60
C ILE A 19 -20.73 -18.57 7.18
N THR A 20 -21.79 -18.51 6.35
CA THR A 20 -23.18 -18.95 6.68
C THR A 20 -24.18 -18.44 5.65
N VAL A 21 -24.63 -19.30 4.73
CA VAL A 21 -26.03 -19.45 4.29
C VAL A 21 -26.18 -20.92 3.85
N LEU A 22 -26.29 -21.84 4.80
CA LEU A 22 -27.55 -22.50 5.21
C LEU A 22 -28.43 -22.95 4.04
N ALA A 23 -28.38 -24.26 3.80
CA ALA A 23 -29.32 -25.02 3.00
C ALA A 23 -30.77 -24.71 3.41
N THR A 24 -31.63 -24.46 2.42
CA THR A 24 -33.06 -24.70 2.55
C THR A 24 -33.50 -25.54 1.37
N ASP A 25 -33.96 -26.74 1.70
CA ASP A 25 -34.46 -27.78 0.84
C ASP A 25 -35.91 -27.50 0.39
N SER A 26 -36.41 -28.37 -0.49
CA SER A 26 -37.83 -28.66 -0.77
C SER A 26 -38.56 -27.86 -1.87
N SER A 27 -38.60 -28.51 -3.03
CA SER A 27 -39.74 -28.75 -3.93
C SER A 27 -40.83 -27.68 -4.09
N SER A 28 -40.96 -27.16 -5.30
CA SER A 28 -42.25 -26.81 -5.89
C SER A 28 -42.11 -26.68 -7.40
N ASN A 29 -42.82 -27.55 -8.13
CA ASN A 29 -42.97 -27.49 -9.57
C ASN A 29 -43.56 -26.14 -10.00
N SER A 30 -42.84 -25.39 -10.83
CA SER A 30 -43.43 -24.37 -11.67
C SER A 30 -42.69 -24.34 -12.99
N GLU A 31 -43.33 -24.95 -13.99
CA GLU A 31 -43.04 -24.81 -15.40
C GLU A 31 -43.26 -23.33 -15.78
N PHE A 32 -42.19 -22.54 -15.74
CA PHE A 32 -42.21 -21.16 -16.20
C PHE A 32 -41.53 -21.09 -17.57
N VAL A 33 -42.36 -21.16 -18.61
CA VAL A 33 -41.97 -20.84 -19.98
C VAL A 33 -41.58 -19.36 -20.02
N VAL A 34 -40.28 -19.07 -20.07
CA VAL A 34 -39.79 -17.75 -20.49
C VAL A 34 -39.36 -17.85 -21.95
N GLN A 35 -40.34 -17.51 -22.78
CA GLN A 35 -40.14 -17.02 -24.13
C GLN A 35 -39.19 -15.81 -24.10
N GLY A 36 -38.27 -15.78 -25.06
CA GLY A 36 -37.09 -14.91 -25.16
C GLY A 36 -37.19 -13.53 -24.50
N SER A 37 -36.29 -13.28 -23.55
CA SER A 37 -35.95 -11.95 -23.06
C SER A 37 -34.50 -11.67 -23.45
N SER A 38 -34.26 -10.51 -24.05
CA SER A 38 -32.99 -10.06 -24.61
C SER A 38 -31.83 -10.26 -23.65
N LEU A 39 -30.66 -10.67 -24.18
CA LEU A 39 -29.38 -10.56 -23.48
C LEU A 39 -29.28 -9.18 -22.81
N ASN A 40 -29.37 -9.13 -21.48
CA ASN A 40 -28.70 -8.09 -20.73
C ASN A 40 -27.21 -8.35 -20.94
N HIS A 41 -26.65 -7.84 -22.02
CA HIS A 41 -25.22 -7.89 -22.26
C HIS A 41 -24.59 -7.06 -21.16
N VAL A 42 -24.07 -7.71 -20.12
CA VAL A 42 -23.24 -7.03 -19.13
C VAL A 42 -22.04 -6.50 -19.90
N THR A 43 -21.84 -5.19 -19.87
CA THR A 43 -20.70 -4.52 -20.52
C THR A 43 -19.82 -3.93 -19.42
N TYR A 44 -18.52 -4.18 -19.53
CA TYR A 44 -17.50 -3.73 -18.59
C TYR A 44 -16.74 -2.54 -19.18
N GLU A 45 -16.27 -1.64 -18.33
CA GLU A 45 -15.57 -0.42 -18.78
C GLU A 45 -14.31 -0.76 -19.60
N ASN A 46 -13.53 -1.73 -19.13
CA ASN A 46 -12.29 -2.18 -19.74
C ASN A 46 -11.94 -3.60 -19.25
N ILE A 47 -10.82 -4.15 -19.73
CA ILE A 47 -10.37 -5.50 -19.37
C ILE A 47 -10.11 -5.68 -17.87
N VAL A 48 -9.72 -4.63 -17.14
CA VAL A 48 -9.46 -4.70 -15.69
C VAL A 48 -10.75 -4.99 -14.94
N ALA A 49 -11.84 -4.29 -15.27
CA ALA A 49 -13.14 -4.52 -14.65
C ALA A 49 -13.70 -5.92 -14.94
N LEU A 50 -13.46 -6.44 -16.16
CA LEU A 50 -13.83 -7.81 -16.51
C LEU A 50 -12.98 -8.85 -15.75
N TYR A 51 -11.68 -8.60 -15.61
CA TYR A 51 -10.77 -9.44 -14.82
C TYR A 51 -11.18 -9.49 -13.35
N GLU A 52 -11.48 -8.35 -12.72
CA GLU A 52 -11.97 -8.29 -11.33
C GLU A 52 -13.29 -9.05 -11.15
N HIS A 53 -14.17 -9.00 -12.15
CA HIS A 53 -15.39 -9.79 -12.15
C HIS A 53 -15.08 -11.29 -12.17
N TRP A 54 -14.15 -11.76 -13.02
CA TRP A 54 -13.75 -13.17 -13.07
C TRP A 54 -13.06 -13.63 -11.80
N GLU A 55 -12.19 -12.83 -11.19
CA GLU A 55 -11.57 -13.13 -9.89
C GLU A 55 -12.62 -13.37 -8.79
N THR A 56 -13.76 -12.68 -8.87
CA THR A 56 -14.83 -12.81 -7.87
C THR A 56 -15.85 -13.90 -8.20
N ASN A 57 -16.15 -14.11 -9.48
CA ASN A 57 -17.29 -14.93 -9.93
C ASN A 57 -16.87 -16.22 -10.67
N GLY A 58 -15.56 -16.42 -10.85
CA GLY A 58 -15.00 -17.52 -11.62
C GLY A 58 -14.71 -17.12 -13.07
N TYR A 59 -13.74 -17.82 -13.64
CA TYR A 59 -13.30 -17.63 -15.02
C TYR A 59 -14.17 -18.44 -15.98
N PRO A 60 -14.36 -17.97 -17.23
CA PRO A 60 -14.86 -18.83 -18.30
C PRO A 60 -13.84 -19.93 -18.63
N ASP A 61 -14.31 -21.13 -18.99
CA ASP A 61 -13.44 -22.28 -19.26
C ASP A 61 -12.50 -22.11 -20.46
N TYR A 62 -12.78 -21.17 -21.36
CA TYR A 62 -11.90 -20.83 -22.47
C TYR A 62 -10.77 -19.88 -22.08
N VAL A 63 -10.74 -19.38 -20.84
CA VAL A 63 -9.66 -18.54 -20.30
C VAL A 63 -8.65 -19.41 -19.55
N GLY A 64 -7.40 -19.37 -20.00
CA GLY A 64 -6.28 -20.08 -19.39
C GLY A 64 -5.60 -19.32 -18.27
N PHE A 65 -5.37 -18.02 -18.47
CA PHE A 65 -4.76 -17.15 -17.46
C PHE A 65 -4.90 -15.68 -17.85
N VAL A 66 -4.76 -14.76 -16.89
CA VAL A 66 -4.64 -13.32 -17.16
C VAL A 66 -3.42 -12.76 -16.44
N TYR A 67 -2.57 -12.03 -17.14
CA TYR A 67 -1.39 -11.41 -16.55
C TYR A 67 -1.16 -9.98 -17.05
N SER A 68 -0.43 -9.20 -16.28
CA SER A 68 -0.01 -7.85 -16.67
C SER A 68 1.02 -7.89 -17.79
N THR A 69 0.68 -7.31 -18.94
CA THR A 69 1.52 -7.31 -20.15
C THR A 69 2.85 -6.60 -19.91
N ASP A 70 2.82 -5.49 -19.18
CA ASP A 70 3.94 -4.56 -18.97
C ASP A 70 4.27 -4.28 -17.50
N GLY A 71 3.66 -5.03 -16.57
CA GLY A 71 3.78 -4.81 -15.12
C GLY A 71 2.78 -3.79 -14.56
N SER A 72 1.97 -3.13 -15.39
CA SER A 72 0.88 -2.26 -14.95
C SER A 72 -0.44 -3.01 -14.76
N SER A 73 -1.33 -2.49 -13.92
CA SER A 73 -2.70 -3.00 -13.78
C SER A 73 -3.59 -2.70 -14.99
N ASN A 74 -3.14 -1.87 -15.94
CA ASN A 74 -3.98 -1.32 -17.00
C ASN A 74 -3.84 -2.07 -18.32
N ASN A 75 -2.74 -2.82 -18.50
CA ASN A 75 -2.49 -3.60 -19.70
C ASN A 75 -2.47 -5.08 -19.34
N LEU A 76 -3.49 -5.81 -19.79
CA LEU A 76 -3.69 -7.22 -19.45
C LEU A 76 -3.64 -8.07 -20.72
N THR A 77 -2.87 -9.16 -20.63
CA THR A 77 -2.93 -10.24 -21.62
C THR A 77 -3.82 -11.34 -21.09
N VAL A 78 -4.84 -11.69 -21.86
CA VAL A 78 -5.69 -12.86 -21.62
C VAL A 78 -5.18 -14.02 -22.45
N LEU A 79 -4.80 -15.11 -21.80
CA LEU A 79 -4.45 -16.36 -22.48
C LEU A 79 -5.70 -17.19 -22.69
N LEU A 80 -5.91 -17.64 -23.92
CA LEU A 80 -7.10 -18.39 -24.33
C LEU A 80 -6.73 -19.82 -24.73
N VAL A 81 -7.63 -20.75 -24.39
CA VAL A 81 -7.47 -22.17 -24.69
C VAL A 81 -8.05 -22.45 -26.08
N GLU A 82 -7.19 -22.95 -26.98
CA GLU A 82 -7.57 -23.40 -28.33
C GLU A 82 -8.46 -22.42 -29.13
N ASP A 83 -8.23 -21.11 -28.99
CA ASP A 83 -9.09 -20.11 -29.62
C ASP A 83 -8.85 -19.99 -31.13
N ASP A 84 -9.94 -19.95 -31.89
CA ASP A 84 -9.99 -19.66 -33.33
C ASP A 84 -10.32 -18.19 -33.64
N GLY A 85 -10.36 -17.35 -32.60
CA GLY A 85 -10.76 -15.94 -32.62
C GLY A 85 -12.19 -15.71 -32.12
N THR A 86 -12.96 -16.76 -31.87
CA THR A 86 -14.32 -16.63 -31.33
C THR A 86 -14.31 -16.10 -29.89
N ALA A 87 -13.42 -16.60 -29.04
CA ALA A 87 -13.33 -16.17 -27.65
C ALA A 87 -12.75 -14.75 -27.55
N GLU A 88 -11.76 -14.40 -28.37
CA GLU A 88 -11.28 -13.01 -28.47
C GLU A 88 -12.42 -12.03 -28.78
N ASN A 89 -13.22 -12.32 -29.82
CA ASN A 89 -14.34 -11.45 -30.21
C ASN A 89 -15.41 -11.35 -29.13
N LYS A 90 -15.71 -12.46 -28.45
CA LYS A 90 -16.64 -12.49 -27.32
C LYS A 90 -16.15 -11.63 -26.15
N ILE A 91 -14.86 -11.66 -25.83
CA ILE A 91 -14.30 -10.80 -24.78
C ILE A 91 -14.37 -9.34 -25.21
N ARG A 92 -13.98 -9.01 -26.45
CA ARG A 92 -14.07 -7.62 -26.96
C ARG A 92 -15.49 -7.08 -26.92
N SER A 93 -16.51 -7.89 -27.23
CA SER A 93 -17.90 -7.45 -27.18
C SER A 93 -18.40 -7.16 -25.76
N MET A 94 -17.74 -7.69 -24.74
CA MET A 94 -18.02 -7.40 -23.33
C MET A 94 -17.42 -6.08 -22.85
N LEU A 95 -16.58 -5.40 -23.65
CA LEU A 95 -15.86 -4.21 -23.21
C LEU A 95 -16.40 -2.94 -23.90
N ILE A 96 -16.51 -1.86 -23.15
CA ILE A 96 -16.69 -0.50 -23.69
C ILE A 96 -15.40 -0.07 -24.40
N SER A 97 -14.25 -0.39 -23.82
CA SER A 97 -12.93 -0.15 -24.40
C SER A 97 -12.04 -1.39 -24.32
N ASP A 98 -11.43 -1.74 -25.45
CA ASP A 98 -10.42 -2.81 -25.56
C ASP A 98 -8.98 -2.27 -25.45
N ALA A 99 -8.81 -1.01 -25.03
CA ALA A 99 -7.49 -0.45 -24.77
C ALA A 99 -6.79 -1.24 -23.66
N GLY A 100 -5.53 -1.61 -23.91
CA GLY A 100 -4.71 -2.39 -22.97
C GLY A 100 -5.01 -3.89 -22.96
N LEU A 101 -5.95 -4.38 -23.78
CA LEU A 101 -6.21 -5.81 -23.94
C LEU A 101 -5.32 -6.40 -25.04
N SER A 102 -4.56 -7.43 -24.67
CA SER A 102 -3.87 -8.33 -25.60
C SER A 102 -4.28 -9.77 -25.37
N PHE A 103 -4.03 -10.62 -26.36
CA PHE A 103 -4.34 -12.04 -26.30
C PHE A 103 -3.10 -12.90 -26.50
N GLY A 104 -3.15 -14.09 -25.94
CA GLY A 104 -2.18 -15.15 -26.18
C GLY A 104 -2.84 -16.51 -26.06
N SER A 105 -2.03 -17.57 -26.18
CA SER A 105 -2.51 -18.94 -26.11
C SER A 105 -2.13 -19.59 -24.78
N ALA A 106 -3.02 -20.44 -24.27
CA ALA A 106 -2.78 -21.35 -23.16
C ALA A 106 -3.17 -22.78 -23.56
N LYS A 107 -2.43 -23.76 -23.04
CA LYS A 107 -2.72 -25.18 -23.23
C LYS A 107 -3.84 -25.71 -22.32
N TYR A 108 -4.03 -25.08 -21.16
CA TYR A 108 -4.97 -25.51 -20.11
C TYR A 108 -5.80 -24.32 -19.65
N SER A 109 -7.04 -24.57 -19.21
CA SER A 109 -7.89 -23.53 -18.64
C SER A 109 -7.47 -23.18 -17.22
N TYR A 110 -7.78 -21.97 -16.77
CA TYR A 110 -7.51 -21.57 -15.38
C TYR A 110 -8.27 -22.45 -14.40
N ASN A 111 -9.55 -22.75 -14.70
CA ASN A 111 -10.41 -23.58 -13.86
C ASN A 111 -9.90 -25.02 -13.75
N GLU A 112 -9.37 -25.61 -14.83
CA GLU A 112 -8.75 -26.95 -14.80
C GLU A 112 -7.54 -26.97 -13.86
N LEU A 113 -6.66 -25.96 -13.96
CA LEU A 113 -5.48 -25.88 -13.11
C LEU A 113 -5.85 -25.58 -11.65
N LEU A 114 -6.86 -24.74 -11.41
CA LEU A 114 -7.35 -24.43 -10.08
C LEU A 114 -7.94 -25.67 -9.40
N ALA A 115 -8.73 -26.46 -10.11
CA ALA A 115 -9.27 -27.71 -9.58
C ALA A 115 -8.17 -28.70 -9.17
N ILE A 116 -7.11 -28.82 -9.98
CA ILE A 116 -5.94 -29.65 -9.64
C ILE A 116 -5.20 -29.08 -8.42
N ALA A 117 -5.05 -27.76 -8.32
CA ALA A 117 -4.46 -27.13 -7.15
C ALA A 117 -5.29 -27.42 -5.89
N ASP A 118 -6.61 -27.28 -5.93
CA ASP A 118 -7.50 -27.56 -4.80
C ASP A 118 -7.43 -29.03 -4.36
N GLU A 119 -7.35 -29.96 -5.32
CA GLU A 119 -7.12 -31.39 -5.04
C GLU A 119 -5.79 -31.61 -4.33
N ILE A 120 -4.70 -31.05 -4.87
CA ILE A 120 -3.36 -31.18 -4.28
C ILE A 120 -3.31 -30.58 -2.87
N SER A 121 -3.95 -29.43 -2.68
CA SER A 121 -4.04 -28.74 -1.39
C SER A 121 -4.68 -29.66 -0.33
N SER A 122 -5.87 -30.18 -0.65
CA SER A 122 -6.69 -31.00 0.25
C SER A 122 -6.07 -32.37 0.53
N GLU A 123 -5.41 -32.97 -0.46
CA GLU A 123 -4.87 -34.32 -0.33
C GLU A 123 -3.49 -34.36 0.33
N TYR A 124 -2.63 -33.39 0.02
CA TYR A 124 -1.20 -33.45 0.37
C TYR A 124 -0.74 -32.34 1.31
N LEU A 125 -1.10 -31.08 1.03
CA LEU A 125 -0.55 -29.94 1.77
C LEU A 125 -1.04 -29.90 3.22
N GLU A 126 -2.35 -30.04 3.42
CA GLU A 126 -2.95 -29.99 4.77
C GLU A 126 -2.43 -31.09 5.71
N LYS A 127 -1.79 -32.12 5.15
CA LYS A 127 -1.30 -33.30 5.87
C LYS A 127 0.22 -33.36 5.96
N ASN A 128 0.95 -32.46 5.31
CA ASN A 128 2.40 -32.54 5.18
C ASN A 128 3.08 -31.16 5.27
N ASN A 129 3.89 -30.98 6.31
CA ASN A 129 4.64 -29.74 6.57
C ASN A 129 5.87 -29.54 5.66
N LEU A 130 6.15 -30.46 4.75
CA LEU A 130 7.23 -30.38 3.76
C LEU A 130 6.78 -29.73 2.44
N PHE A 131 5.52 -29.31 2.36
CA PHE A 131 5.03 -28.45 1.28
C PHE A 131 5.03 -27.01 1.75
N TYR A 132 5.60 -26.14 0.92
CA TYR A 132 5.79 -24.74 1.27
C TYR A 132 4.91 -23.84 0.41
N GLY A 133 4.68 -24.14 -0.86
CA GLY A 133 3.85 -23.31 -1.74
C GLY A 133 3.04 -24.11 -2.74
N LEU A 134 1.90 -23.55 -3.12
CA LEU A 134 1.03 -24.06 -4.17
C LEU A 134 0.29 -22.88 -4.82
N GLY A 135 0.21 -22.88 -6.14
CA GLY A 135 -0.60 -21.90 -6.87
C GLY A 135 -0.62 -22.17 -8.36
N VAL A 136 -1.47 -21.44 -9.07
CA VAL A 136 -1.51 -21.45 -10.54
C VAL A 136 -0.72 -20.24 -11.04
N GLY A 137 0.28 -20.49 -11.88
CA GLY A 137 1.12 -19.41 -12.40
C GLY A 137 2.21 -19.92 -13.35
N TRP A 138 3.15 -19.04 -13.67
CA TRP A 138 4.30 -19.36 -14.52
C TRP A 138 5.59 -19.04 -13.78
N GLY A 139 6.60 -19.90 -13.94
CA GLY A 139 7.89 -19.79 -13.25
C GLY A 139 7.84 -20.24 -11.79
N GLY A 140 8.95 -20.81 -11.30
CA GLY A 140 9.15 -21.12 -9.89
C GLY A 140 9.57 -19.89 -9.08
N ALA A 141 9.37 -19.90 -7.76
CA ALA A 141 9.90 -18.83 -6.90
C ALA A 141 11.45 -18.82 -6.91
N GLY A 142 12.06 -17.64 -7.04
CA GLY A 142 13.53 -17.47 -7.05
C GLY A 142 14.17 -17.61 -8.43
N ASP A 143 15.33 -18.27 -8.51
CA ASP A 143 16.07 -18.61 -9.75
C ASP A 143 15.39 -19.75 -10.55
N GLY A 144 14.07 -19.92 -10.36
CA GLY A 144 13.29 -21.06 -10.83
C GLY A 144 13.15 -21.15 -12.36
N ALA A 145 12.58 -22.27 -12.80
CA ALA A 145 12.48 -22.66 -14.20
C ALA A 145 12.04 -21.51 -15.13
N PRO A 146 12.62 -21.41 -16.36
CA PRO A 146 12.09 -20.50 -17.36
C PRO A 146 10.59 -20.79 -17.50
N GLY A 147 9.78 -19.74 -17.54
CA GLY A 147 8.33 -19.93 -17.55
C GLY A 147 7.87 -20.80 -18.72
N PHE A 148 6.63 -21.27 -18.65
CA PHE A 148 6.22 -22.42 -19.45
C PHE A 148 5.70 -22.02 -20.84
N GLY A 149 5.80 -22.96 -21.77
CA GLY A 149 5.28 -22.79 -23.13
C GLY A 149 6.09 -21.83 -23.99
N ASN A 150 5.61 -21.57 -25.19
CA ASN A 150 6.34 -20.75 -26.17
C ASN A 150 6.46 -19.27 -25.73
N SER A 151 5.50 -18.79 -24.94
CA SER A 151 5.48 -17.43 -24.41
C SER A 151 6.35 -17.25 -23.16
N GLY A 152 6.79 -18.34 -22.53
CA GLY A 152 7.39 -18.32 -21.21
C GLY A 152 6.43 -17.86 -20.11
N LYS A 153 5.13 -17.79 -20.40
CA LYS A 153 4.08 -17.28 -19.49
C LYS A 153 2.84 -18.16 -19.46
N GLU A 154 2.90 -19.37 -20.04
CA GLU A 154 1.79 -20.30 -19.91
C GLU A 154 1.67 -20.77 -18.45
N PRO A 155 0.44 -20.86 -17.92
CA PRO A 155 0.23 -21.28 -16.54
C PRO A 155 0.43 -22.79 -16.38
N ARG A 156 0.89 -23.18 -15.18
CA ARG A 156 0.87 -24.53 -14.62
C ARG A 156 0.48 -24.44 -13.15
N VAL A 157 0.15 -25.57 -12.53
CA VAL A 157 0.12 -25.67 -11.08
C VAL A 157 1.56 -25.82 -10.60
N VAL A 158 2.00 -24.91 -9.74
CA VAL A 158 3.38 -24.78 -9.31
C VAL A 158 3.44 -25.13 -7.82
N VAL A 159 4.17 -26.20 -7.48
CA VAL A 159 4.24 -26.75 -6.12
C VAL A 159 5.67 -26.63 -5.56
N GLY A 160 5.81 -25.85 -4.50
CA GLY A 160 7.07 -25.69 -3.79
C GLY A 160 7.18 -26.69 -2.64
N VAL A 161 8.21 -27.52 -2.65
CA VAL A 161 8.41 -28.58 -1.65
C VAL A 161 9.82 -28.57 -1.10
N ASP A 162 9.98 -29.21 0.06
CA ASP A 162 11.29 -29.49 0.64
C ASP A 162 12.13 -30.38 -0.27
N LYS A 163 13.44 -30.11 -0.30
CA LYS A 163 14.43 -30.87 -1.07
C LYS A 163 14.33 -32.38 -0.83
N SER A 164 14.04 -32.79 0.41
CA SER A 164 13.97 -34.20 0.81
C SER A 164 12.87 -34.98 0.09
N ILE A 165 11.79 -34.33 -0.31
CA ILE A 165 10.63 -34.96 -0.97
C ILE A 165 10.49 -34.58 -2.45
N LEU A 166 11.31 -33.66 -2.94
CA LEU A 166 11.28 -33.16 -4.32
C LEU A 166 11.21 -34.30 -5.36
N THR A 167 12.18 -35.22 -5.34
CA THR A 167 12.26 -36.28 -6.36
C THR A 167 11.05 -37.22 -6.33
N GLU A 168 10.52 -37.51 -5.14
CA GLU A 168 9.34 -38.36 -4.99
C GLU A 168 8.11 -37.69 -5.58
N TYR A 169 7.85 -36.44 -5.20
CA TYR A 169 6.65 -35.72 -5.62
C TYR A 169 6.71 -35.22 -7.06
N THR A 170 7.89 -34.91 -7.60
CA THR A 170 8.05 -34.66 -9.03
C THR A 170 7.56 -35.86 -9.84
N LYS A 171 8.04 -37.07 -9.53
CA LYS A 171 7.63 -38.29 -10.25
C LYS A 171 6.16 -38.63 -10.03
N LYS A 172 5.66 -38.43 -8.81
CA LYS A 172 4.27 -38.70 -8.46
C LYS A 172 3.32 -37.78 -9.23
N PHE A 173 3.56 -36.48 -9.21
CA PHE A 173 2.71 -35.51 -9.88
C PHE A 173 2.86 -35.53 -11.40
N GLU A 174 4.05 -35.82 -11.93
CA GLU A 174 4.22 -36.11 -13.35
C GLU A 174 3.34 -37.30 -13.80
N LYS A 175 3.26 -38.36 -12.99
CA LYS A 175 2.40 -39.52 -13.31
C LYS A 175 0.90 -39.19 -13.22
N LEU A 176 0.49 -38.40 -12.23
CA LEU A 176 -0.92 -38.11 -11.97
C LEU A 176 -1.48 -37.02 -12.89
N TYR A 177 -0.73 -35.93 -13.06
CA TYR A 177 -1.20 -34.71 -13.72
C TYR A 177 -0.43 -34.36 -14.99
N GLY A 178 0.70 -35.05 -15.23
CA GLY A 178 1.56 -34.80 -16.39
C GLY A 178 2.19 -33.42 -16.34
N ASP A 179 2.24 -32.78 -17.51
CA ASP A 179 2.78 -31.44 -17.71
C ASP A 179 2.00 -30.33 -16.97
N ARG A 180 0.83 -30.61 -16.38
CA ARG A 180 0.00 -29.60 -15.70
C ARG A 180 0.58 -29.13 -14.37
N VAL A 181 1.36 -29.98 -13.70
CA VAL A 181 1.91 -29.73 -12.37
C VAL A 181 3.43 -29.76 -12.43
N VAL A 182 4.05 -28.72 -11.90
CA VAL A 182 5.51 -28.59 -11.83
C VAL A 182 5.92 -28.43 -10.38
N VAL A 183 6.87 -29.26 -9.95
CA VAL A 183 7.39 -29.28 -8.58
C VAL A 183 8.79 -28.68 -8.56
N PHE A 184 9.05 -27.77 -7.62
CA PHE A 184 10.34 -27.12 -7.45
C PHE A 184 10.78 -27.16 -5.98
N GLU A 185 12.09 -27.09 -5.77
CA GLU A 185 12.68 -26.93 -4.44
C GLU A 185 12.28 -25.55 -3.89
N SER A 186 11.70 -25.54 -2.71
CA SER A 186 11.37 -24.32 -1.98
C SER A 186 11.84 -24.48 -0.54
N GLU A 187 12.02 -23.36 0.15
CA GLU A 187 12.35 -23.37 1.57
C GLU A 187 11.09 -23.07 2.38
N ALA A 188 11.05 -23.55 3.61
CA ALA A 188 9.99 -23.21 4.54
C ALA A 188 9.88 -21.68 4.65
N PHE A 189 8.67 -21.16 4.45
CA PHE A 189 8.40 -19.76 4.72
C PHE A 189 8.82 -19.46 6.17
N VAL A 190 9.83 -18.60 6.34
CA VAL A 190 10.20 -18.11 7.67
C VAL A 190 9.02 -17.30 8.18
N ARG A 191 8.25 -17.94 9.06
CA ARG A 191 7.11 -17.37 9.73
C ARG A 191 7.56 -16.05 10.40
N GLU A 192 6.97 -14.94 9.98
CA GLU A 192 7.39 -13.59 10.39
C GLU A 192 7.24 -13.36 11.90
N ASP A 193 6.46 -14.21 12.58
CA ASP A 193 6.28 -14.26 14.04
C ASP A 193 7.50 -14.82 14.80
N LEU A 194 8.41 -15.52 14.13
CA LEU A 194 9.67 -16.07 14.69
C LEU A 194 10.91 -15.26 14.30
N ARG A 195 10.77 -14.17 13.54
CA ARG A 195 11.85 -13.18 13.48
C ARG A 195 11.99 -12.59 14.87
N ASP A 196 13.05 -12.97 15.57
CA ASP A 196 13.44 -12.40 16.83
C ASP A 196 13.55 -10.87 16.69
N VAL A 197 12.47 -10.17 17.04
CA VAL A 197 12.34 -8.70 17.00
C VAL A 197 13.34 -8.03 17.95
N THR A 198 14.11 -8.79 18.74
CA THR A 198 15.17 -8.24 19.58
C THR A 198 16.49 -8.03 18.86
N LYS A 199 16.71 -8.60 17.66
CA LYS A 199 18.01 -8.47 16.97
C LYS A 199 18.11 -7.35 15.93
N ASP A 200 17.01 -6.69 15.58
CA ASP A 200 16.98 -5.61 14.57
C ASP A 200 16.35 -4.29 15.07
N LYS A 201 16.40 -4.05 16.38
CA LYS A 201 16.09 -2.73 16.95
C LYS A 201 17.39 -2.00 17.29
N ASN A 202 17.93 -1.22 16.34
CA ASN A 202 18.44 0.16 16.55
C ASN A 202 19.45 0.67 15.50
N THR A 203 19.68 0.00 14.39
CA THR A 203 20.52 0.55 13.31
C THR A 203 19.77 1.51 12.39
N GLY A 204 18.48 1.28 12.14
CA GLY A 204 17.68 2.15 11.24
C GLY A 204 17.17 3.45 11.85
N LEU A 205 16.81 3.46 13.13
CA LEU A 205 16.24 4.66 13.78
C LEU A 205 17.31 5.69 14.20
N SER A 206 18.52 5.22 14.50
CA SER A 206 19.64 6.07 14.92
C SER A 206 20.16 6.97 13.78
N TRP A 207 20.03 6.53 12.51
CA TRP A 207 20.42 7.32 11.34
C TRP A 207 19.48 8.51 11.08
N LEU A 208 18.21 8.43 11.52
CA LEU A 208 17.24 9.53 11.38
C LEU A 208 17.43 10.64 12.42
N LEU A 209 18.17 10.38 13.51
CA LEU A 209 18.48 11.40 14.52
C LEU A 209 19.53 12.42 14.03
N ILE A 210 20.42 12.01 13.11
CA ILE A 210 21.48 12.87 12.56
C ILE A 210 20.91 14.06 11.76
N PRO A 211 19.99 13.89 10.78
CA PRO A 211 19.39 15.02 10.07
C PRO A 211 18.45 15.84 10.97
N MET A 212 17.80 15.22 11.96
CA MET A 212 16.92 15.94 12.89
C MET A 212 17.70 16.85 13.84
N MET A 213 18.87 16.42 14.33
CA MET A 213 19.77 17.27 15.11
C MET A 213 20.32 18.44 14.30
N LEU A 214 20.67 18.22 13.02
CA LEU A 214 21.13 19.30 12.13
C LEU A 214 20.04 20.37 11.91
N LEU A 215 18.77 19.97 11.76
CA LEU A 215 17.65 20.90 11.61
C LEU A 215 17.37 21.68 12.90
N VAL A 216 17.48 21.05 14.07
CA VAL A 216 17.32 21.73 15.36
C VAL A 216 18.47 22.72 15.60
N VAL A 217 19.71 22.34 15.33
CA VAL A 217 20.88 23.23 15.46
C VAL A 217 20.79 24.39 14.46
N ALA A 218 20.43 24.15 13.20
CA ALA A 218 20.22 25.20 12.21
C ALA A 218 19.09 26.16 12.61
N GLY A 219 18.00 25.63 13.18
CA GLY A 219 16.89 26.43 13.71
C GLY A 219 17.30 27.31 14.90
N ILE A 220 18.07 26.77 15.83
CA ILE A 220 18.60 27.51 16.98
C ILE A 220 19.59 28.60 16.53
N ILE A 221 20.45 28.31 15.56
CA ILE A 221 21.40 29.28 15.00
C ILE A 221 20.64 30.41 14.26
N LEU A 222 19.67 30.08 13.40
CA LEU A 222 18.85 31.08 12.70
C LEU A 222 18.03 31.94 13.67
N PHE A 223 17.45 31.33 14.72
CA PHE A 223 16.71 32.07 15.74
C PHE A 223 17.64 32.96 16.58
N SER A 224 18.85 32.49 16.90
CA SER A 224 19.86 33.29 17.61
C SER A 224 20.41 34.45 16.78
N ILE A 225 20.55 34.27 15.46
CA ILE A 225 20.94 35.35 14.54
C ILE A 225 19.79 36.37 14.42
N ARG A 226 18.55 35.90 14.30
CA ARG A 226 17.37 36.78 14.16
C ARG A 226 17.08 37.61 15.42
N THR A 227 17.35 37.06 16.60
CA THR A 227 17.19 37.78 17.88
C THR A 227 18.34 38.75 18.19
N ARG A 228 19.49 38.63 17.50
CA ARG A 228 20.60 39.60 17.58
C ARG A 228 20.50 40.76 16.59
N LEU A 229 19.55 40.72 15.66
CA LEU A 229 19.25 41.86 14.79
C LEU A 229 18.38 42.86 15.56
N ILE A 230 19.04 43.73 16.32
CA ILE A 230 18.40 44.88 16.98
C ILE A 230 17.82 45.77 15.86
N PRO A 231 16.51 46.06 15.86
CA PRO A 231 15.95 46.99 14.89
C PRO A 231 16.57 48.36 15.11
N ALA A 232 17.28 48.88 14.11
CA ALA A 232 17.74 50.27 14.12
C ALA A 232 16.50 51.17 14.05
N MET A 233 16.10 51.74 15.18
CA MET A 233 15.05 52.76 15.22
C MET A 233 15.67 54.12 14.88
N GLN A 234 15.34 54.65 13.70
CA GLN A 234 15.61 56.04 13.35
C GLN A 234 14.58 56.96 14.00
N THR A 235 15.03 58.04 14.63
CA THR A 235 14.14 59.14 15.03
C THR A 235 13.87 60.05 13.83
N THR A 236 12.79 60.83 13.88
CA THR A 236 12.30 61.72 12.79
C THR A 236 13.24 62.86 12.38
N LYS A 237 14.48 62.93 12.92
CA LYS A 237 15.57 63.81 12.44
C LYS A 237 16.78 63.06 11.87
N GLY A 238 16.68 61.75 11.66
CA GLY A 238 17.64 60.98 10.86
C GLY A 238 18.93 60.54 11.55
N THR A 239 19.07 60.72 12.87
CA THR A 239 20.25 60.25 13.61
C THR A 239 19.97 58.89 14.26
N ILE A 240 20.86 57.91 14.02
CA ILE A 240 20.77 56.52 14.51
C ILE A 240 21.28 56.49 15.96
N ILE A 241 20.45 56.00 16.89
CA ILE A 241 20.83 55.87 18.31
C ILE A 241 20.91 54.39 18.65
N THR A 242 22.11 53.89 18.94
CA THR A 242 22.34 52.54 19.52
C THR A 242 22.37 52.63 21.05
N GLN A 243 21.96 51.54 21.71
CA GLN A 243 21.51 51.44 23.11
C GLN A 243 22.59 51.64 24.20
N SER A 244 23.69 52.33 23.90
CA SER A 244 24.82 52.49 24.83
C SER A 244 25.08 53.94 25.26
N VAL A 245 24.05 54.79 25.33
CA VAL A 245 24.20 56.13 25.91
C VAL A 245 23.34 56.24 27.17
N PRO A 246 23.94 56.33 28.37
CA PRO A 246 23.19 56.61 29.59
C PRO A 246 22.61 58.03 29.50
N VAL A 247 21.29 58.14 29.51
CA VAL A 247 20.59 59.42 29.53
C VAL A 247 20.88 60.10 30.86
N SER A 248 21.41 61.33 30.82
CA SER A 248 21.80 61.98 32.08
C SER A 248 20.55 62.42 32.85
N ARG A 249 20.63 62.37 34.19
CA ARG A 249 19.53 62.83 35.07
C ARG A 249 19.06 64.25 34.72
N LYS A 250 19.96 65.09 34.19
CA LYS A 250 19.65 66.46 33.76
C LYS A 250 18.75 66.51 32.53
N GLU A 251 18.92 65.58 31.58
CA GLU A 251 18.05 65.46 30.39
C GLU A 251 16.68 64.90 30.76
N THR A 252 16.62 63.93 31.68
CA THR A 252 15.34 63.42 32.18
C THR A 252 14.54 64.51 32.89
N ILE A 253 15.19 65.32 33.73
CA ILE A 253 14.52 66.43 34.43
C ILE A 253 14.04 67.50 33.43
N ALA A 254 14.85 67.83 32.42
CA ALA A 254 14.45 68.78 31.39
C ALA A 254 13.25 68.28 30.58
N ALA A 255 13.21 67.00 30.21
CA ALA A 255 12.09 66.40 29.49
C ALA A 255 10.80 66.38 30.31
N ILE A 256 10.89 66.12 31.62
CA ILE A 256 9.72 66.17 32.51
C ILE A 256 9.23 67.60 32.68
N LYS A 257 10.13 68.57 32.88
CA LYS A 257 9.74 69.99 33.07
C LYS A 257 9.11 70.61 31.82
N ASN A 258 9.49 70.13 30.64
CA ASN A 258 8.94 70.59 29.36
C ASN A 258 7.75 69.72 28.89
N SER A 259 7.27 68.78 29.70
CA SER A 259 6.09 68.00 29.37
C SER A 259 4.84 68.84 29.60
N GLU A 260 4.01 69.00 28.56
CA GLU A 260 2.72 69.70 28.63
C GLU A 260 1.61 68.85 29.29
N VAL A 261 1.94 67.66 29.79
CA VAL A 261 0.97 66.70 30.33
C VAL A 261 1.08 66.69 31.85
N GLU A 262 0.02 67.14 32.52
CA GLU A 262 -0.07 67.03 33.98
C GLU A 262 -0.23 65.56 34.40
N PRO A 263 0.50 65.12 35.44
CA PRO A 263 0.37 63.76 35.93
C PRO A 263 -1.02 63.55 36.54
N SER A 264 -1.63 62.40 36.26
CA SER A 264 -2.93 62.05 36.84
C SER A 264 -2.90 62.08 38.38
N ASP A 265 -4.01 62.50 38.99
CA ASP A 265 -4.16 62.68 40.45
C ASP A 265 -3.69 61.47 41.26
N LYS A 266 -3.91 60.26 40.73
CA LYS A 266 -3.50 59.01 41.38
C LYS A 266 -1.98 58.88 41.49
N VAL A 267 -1.25 59.28 40.45
CA VAL A 267 0.22 59.27 40.44
C VAL A 267 0.74 60.40 41.33
N PHE A 268 0.15 61.58 41.26
CA PHE A 268 0.52 62.70 42.10
C PHE A 268 0.36 62.39 43.59
N ASN A 269 -0.81 61.86 43.99
CA ASN A 269 -1.09 61.45 45.37
C ASN A 269 -0.20 60.29 45.84
N SER A 270 0.16 59.37 44.95
CA SER A 270 1.14 58.31 45.24
C SER A 270 2.54 58.87 45.53
N ILE A 271 2.97 59.89 44.79
CA ILE A 271 4.26 60.55 45.00
C ILE A 271 4.25 61.31 46.33
N LEU A 272 3.20 62.10 46.58
CA LEU A 272 3.05 62.84 47.84
C LEU A 272 3.08 61.91 49.05
N ARG A 273 2.34 60.79 49.00
CA ARG A 273 2.31 59.80 50.08
C ARG A 273 3.71 59.22 50.36
N ARG A 274 4.46 58.89 49.32
CA ARG A 274 5.82 58.35 49.46
C ARG A 274 6.82 59.38 49.99
N ILE A 275 6.63 60.67 49.71
CA ILE A 275 7.48 61.73 50.29
C ILE A 275 7.15 61.87 51.78
N SER A 276 5.86 61.92 52.15
CA SER A 276 5.46 62.02 53.57
C SER A 276 5.85 60.81 54.41
N GLU A 277 5.96 59.62 53.81
CA GLU A 277 6.40 58.39 54.48
C GLU A 277 7.93 58.30 54.62
N ASN A 278 8.72 59.09 53.88
CA ASN A 278 10.18 59.09 53.91
C ASN A 278 10.79 60.27 54.70
N ASP A 279 9.97 61.21 55.20
CA ASP A 279 10.38 62.31 56.08
C ASP A 279 10.10 62.01 57.58
N GLN A 280 9.84 60.74 57.93
CA GLN A 280 9.89 60.18 59.31
C GLN A 280 11.12 59.30 59.49
#